data_AF-A0A1U7D9B4-F1
#
_entry.id   AF-A0A1U7D9B4-F1
#
_cell.length_a   1.000
_cell.length_b   1.000
_cell.length_c   1.000
_cell.angle_alpha   90.00
_cell.angle_beta   90.00
_cell.angle_gamma   90.00
#
_symmetry.space_group_name_H-M   'P 1'
#
loop_
_entity.id
_entity.type
_entity.pdbx_description
1 polymer ?
#
loop_
_entity_poly.entity_id
_entity_poly.type
_entity_poly.pdbx_seq_one_letter_code
_entity_poly.pdbx_strand_id
1 'polypeptide(L)'
;MQLFYEFNLDRHVPANHMLREIDLFLDGDSLREALRPFYSHLGRPSIDPELISRMLVIGYVMGIRSERRLCNEVHLNLAYPWFCRLGLEGNVPDHLTFSRYRHGRFRESNLLRQVFEDEPSAPDSMTSATSSQSNG
;
A
#
# COMPACT_ATOMS: atom_id res chain seq x y z
N MET A 1 9.71 24.60 -25.42
CA MET A 1 10.01 23.38 -26.19
C MET A 1 9.99 22.22 -25.21
N GLN A 2 8.90 21.45 -25.16
CA GLN A 2 8.80 20.29 -24.28
C GLN A 2 9.43 19.12 -25.02
N LEU A 3 10.60 18.66 -24.56
CA LEU A 3 11.15 17.40 -25.04
C LEU A 3 10.18 16.32 -24.57
N PHE A 4 9.53 15.62 -25.50
CA PHE A 4 8.78 14.40 -25.19
C PHE A 4 9.79 13.29 -24.89
N TYR A 5 10.34 13.31 -23.68
CA TYR A 5 10.99 12.17 -23.09
C TYR A 5 9.89 11.43 -22.32
N GLU A 6 9.48 10.26 -22.83
CA GLU A 6 8.52 9.41 -22.12
C GLU A 6 9.24 8.81 -20.91
N PHE A 7 9.13 9.48 -19.77
CA PHE A 7 9.75 9.04 -18.54
C PHE A 7 8.94 7.88 -17.97
N ASN A 8 9.56 6.69 -17.94
CA ASN A 8 8.94 5.51 -17.38
C ASN A 8 9.48 5.26 -15.96
N LEU A 9 8.69 5.63 -14.95
CA LEU A 9 9.01 5.43 -13.53
C LEU A 9 9.40 3.97 -13.21
N ASP A 10 8.79 3.00 -13.87
CA ASP A 10 9.03 1.58 -13.62
C ASP A 10 10.50 1.20 -13.89
N ARG A 11 11.11 1.76 -14.93
CA ARG A 11 12.54 1.49 -15.23
C ARG A 11 13.51 2.01 -14.17
N HIS A 12 13.06 2.96 -13.34
CA HIS A 12 13.88 3.60 -12.31
C HIS A 12 13.74 2.93 -10.94
N VAL A 13 12.78 2.02 -10.75
CA VAL A 13 12.66 1.21 -9.54
C VAL A 13 13.25 -0.17 -9.81
N PRO A 14 14.40 -0.53 -9.19
CA PRO A 14 15.03 -1.83 -9.41
C PRO A 14 14.08 -3.01 -9.18
N ALA A 15 14.23 -4.08 -9.94
CA ALA A 15 13.36 -5.28 -9.82
C ALA A 15 13.42 -5.91 -8.42
N ASN A 16 14.56 -5.83 -7.74
CA ASN A 16 14.80 -6.32 -6.38
C ASN A 16 14.50 -5.28 -5.28
N HIS A 17 13.81 -4.18 -5.63
CA HIS A 17 13.44 -3.17 -4.65
C HIS A 17 12.27 -3.67 -3.80
N MET A 18 12.38 -3.61 -2.48
CA MET A 18 11.38 -4.10 -1.52
C MET A 18 9.94 -3.60 -1.80
N LEU A 19 9.78 -2.34 -2.23
CA LEU A 19 8.45 -1.82 -2.60
C LEU A 19 7.80 -2.56 -3.78
N ARG A 20 8.56 -3.23 -4.66
CA ARG A 20 8.00 -4.09 -5.70
C ARG A 20 7.39 -5.35 -5.12
N GLU A 21 8.07 -5.97 -4.17
CA GLU A 21 7.54 -7.15 -3.48
C GLU A 21 6.26 -6.78 -2.73
N ILE A 22 6.25 -5.65 -2.02
CA ILE A 22 5.06 -5.15 -1.32
C ILE A 22 3.95 -4.76 -2.31
N ASP A 23 4.29 -4.17 -3.46
CA ASP A 23 3.31 -3.79 -4.48
C ASP A 23 2.50 -5.00 -4.92
N LEU A 24 3.11 -6.18 -5.08
CA LEU A 24 2.41 -7.42 -5.47
C LEU A 24 1.32 -7.84 -4.47
N PHE A 25 1.48 -7.53 -3.19
CA PHE A 25 0.45 -7.82 -2.16
C PHE A 25 -0.67 -6.77 -2.14
N LEU A 26 -0.39 -5.56 -2.62
CA LEU A 26 -1.35 -4.47 -2.73
C LEU A 26 -2.01 -4.40 -4.13
N ASP A 27 -1.42 -5.04 -5.13
CA ASP A 27 -1.87 -5.09 -6.51
C ASP A 27 -2.91 -6.20 -6.67
N GLY A 28 -4.12 -5.90 -6.22
CA GLY A 28 -5.26 -6.80 -6.33
C GLY A 28 -6.58 -6.08 -6.14
N ASP A 29 -7.64 -6.65 -6.71
CA ASP A 29 -9.01 -6.17 -6.52
C ASP A 29 -9.40 -6.15 -5.02
N SER A 30 -8.77 -6.98 -4.19
CA SER A 30 -8.97 -7.04 -2.74
C SER A 30 -8.74 -5.71 -2.04
N LEU A 31 -7.65 -4.98 -2.35
CA LEU A 31 -7.38 -3.68 -1.74
C LEU A 31 -8.45 -2.67 -2.16
N ARG A 32 -8.81 -2.65 -3.45
CA ARG A 32 -9.85 -1.75 -3.97
C ARG A 32 -11.22 -2.06 -3.37
N GLU A 33 -11.55 -3.33 -3.18
CA GLU A 33 -12.78 -3.79 -2.53
C GLU A 33 -12.84 -3.40 -1.05
N ALA A 34 -11.76 -3.63 -0.31
CA ALA A 34 -11.63 -3.19 1.07
C ALA A 34 -11.79 -1.67 1.19
N LEU A 35 -11.24 -0.92 0.22
CA LEU A 35 -11.29 0.53 0.19
C LEU A 35 -12.63 1.10 -0.29
N ARG A 36 -13.50 0.28 -0.89
CA ARG A 36 -14.79 0.68 -1.46
C ARG A 36 -15.64 1.57 -0.53
N PRO A 37 -15.75 1.28 0.79
CA PRO A 37 -16.52 2.11 1.72
C PRO A 37 -15.96 3.53 1.94
N PHE A 38 -14.69 3.78 1.62
CA PHE A 38 -14.02 5.08 1.79
C PHE A 38 -14.11 5.97 0.55
N TYR A 39 -14.57 5.42 -0.57
CA TYR A 39 -14.93 6.23 -1.73
C TYR A 39 -16.25 6.94 -1.47
N SER A 40 -16.33 8.21 -1.86
CA SER A 40 -17.57 8.97 -1.68
C SER A 40 -18.68 8.41 -2.58
N HIS A 41 -19.92 8.34 -2.08
CA HIS A 41 -21.07 7.89 -2.88
C HIS A 41 -21.41 8.84 -4.04
N LEU A 42 -20.90 10.08 -4.01
CA LEU A 42 -21.16 11.13 -5.01
C LEU A 42 -20.03 11.26 -6.06
N GLY A 43 -19.03 10.37 -6.06
CA GLY A 43 -17.94 10.37 -7.05
C GLY A 43 -16.56 10.08 -6.47
N ARG A 44 -15.52 10.38 -7.25
CA ARG A 44 -14.12 10.19 -6.83
C ARG A 44 -13.80 11.17 -5.68
N PRO A 45 -13.35 10.70 -4.51
CA PRO A 45 -12.91 11.59 -3.44
C PRO A 45 -11.76 12.47 -3.94
N SER A 46 -11.61 13.67 -3.36
CA SER A 46 -10.53 14.60 -3.73
C SER A 46 -9.14 13.99 -3.62
N ILE A 47 -8.96 12.97 -2.77
CA ILE A 47 -7.76 12.15 -2.65
C ILE A 47 -8.18 10.68 -2.70
N ASP A 48 -7.45 9.88 -3.49
CA ASP A 48 -7.68 8.43 -3.61
C ASP A 48 -7.35 7.71 -2.29
N PRO A 49 -8.28 6.95 -1.68
CA PRO A 49 -8.04 6.05 -0.56
C PRO A 49 -6.79 5.16 -0.74
N GLU A 50 -6.56 4.69 -1.96
CA GLU A 50 -5.42 3.84 -2.29
C GLU A 50 -4.08 4.58 -2.10
N LEU A 51 -4.03 5.86 -2.48
CA LEU A 51 -2.85 6.70 -2.30
C LEU A 51 -2.50 6.87 -0.82
N ILE A 52 -3.50 7.16 0.02
CA ILE A 52 -3.28 7.30 1.47
C ILE A 52 -2.76 5.99 2.07
N SER A 53 -3.32 4.86 1.65
CA SER A 53 -2.91 3.52 2.11
C SER A 53 -1.45 3.22 1.74
N ARG A 54 -1.08 3.44 0.47
CA ARG A 54 0.28 3.24 -0.04
C ARG A 54 1.30 4.16 0.64
N MET A 55 0.95 5.43 0.86
CA MET A 55 1.79 6.36 1.64
C MET A 55 1.98 5.88 3.08
N LEU A 56 0.94 5.33 3.73
CA LEU A 56 1.05 4.77 5.08
C LEU A 56 2.00 3.57 5.11
N VAL A 57 1.90 2.66 4.13
CA VAL A 57 2.81 1.52 3.98
C VAL A 57 4.26 1.99 3.89
N ILE A 58 4.56 2.98 3.04
CA ILE A 58 5.90 3.60 2.95
C ILE A 58 6.34 4.11 4.33
N GLY A 59 5.47 4.85 5.03
CA GLY A 59 5.78 5.40 6.36
C GLY A 59 6.14 4.32 7.38
N TYR A 60 5.45 3.19 7.37
CA TYR A 60 5.73 2.07 8.27
C TYR A 60 7.03 1.35 7.89
N VAL A 61 7.15 0.92 6.64
CA VAL A 61 8.28 0.10 6.16
C VAL A 61 9.59 0.87 6.17
N MET A 62 9.57 2.16 5.82
CA MET A 62 10.76 3.01 5.79
C MET A 62 11.01 3.73 7.12
N GLY A 63 10.20 3.49 8.16
CA GLY A 63 10.34 4.12 9.47
C GLY A 63 10.10 5.64 9.50
N ILE A 64 9.37 6.19 8.52
CA ILE A 64 9.08 7.62 8.44
C ILE A 64 7.83 7.95 9.27
N ARG A 65 8.07 8.47 10.48
CA ARG A 65 6.98 8.82 11.43
C ARG A 65 6.38 10.21 11.22
N SER A 66 7.15 11.15 10.66
CA SER A 66 6.69 12.51 10.41
C SER A 66 5.89 12.56 9.12
N GLU A 67 4.62 12.96 9.20
CA GLU A 67 3.74 13.09 8.02
C GLU A 67 4.27 14.10 7.01
N ARG A 68 4.81 15.23 7.50
CA ARG A 68 5.47 16.23 6.64
C ARG A 68 6.67 15.64 5.91
N ARG A 69 7.49 14.86 6.61
CA ARG A 69 8.62 14.18 5.96
C ARG A 69 8.13 13.13 4.96
N LEU A 70 7.10 12.36 5.29
CA LEU A 70 6.52 11.35 4.39
C LEU A 70 6.04 11.99 3.08
N CYS A 71 5.23 13.05 3.14
CA CYS A 71 4.77 13.76 1.94
C CYS A 71 5.97 14.27 1.10
N ASN A 72 7.00 14.82 1.75
CA ASN A 72 8.19 15.29 1.04
C ASN A 72 8.97 14.14 0.39
N GLU A 73 9.18 13.04 1.11
CA GLU A 73 9.91 11.88 0.60
C GLU A 73 9.14 11.22 -0.56
N VAL A 74 7.81 11.17 -0.49
CA VAL A 74 6.97 10.70 -1.60
C VAL A 74 7.15 11.60 -2.82
N HIS A 75 7.38 12.90 -2.66
CA HIS A 75 7.66 13.77 -3.81
C HIS A 75 9.08 13.61 -4.37
N LEU A 76 10.06 13.29 -3.52
CA LEU A 76 11.49 13.35 -3.86
C LEU A 76 12.11 12.00 -4.26
N ASN A 77 11.57 10.89 -3.75
CA ASN A 77 12.12 9.56 -3.99
C ASN A 77 11.31 8.85 -5.08
N LEU A 78 11.89 8.62 -6.26
CA LEU A 78 11.20 8.04 -7.43
C LEU A 78 10.48 6.71 -7.16
N ALA A 79 10.96 5.90 -6.21
CA ALA A 79 10.31 4.64 -5.87
C ALA A 79 8.95 4.85 -5.18
N TYR A 80 8.74 5.99 -4.53
CA TYR A 80 7.56 6.25 -3.73
C TYR A 80 6.36 6.73 -4.57
N PRO A 81 6.47 7.67 -5.53
CA PRO A 81 5.43 7.94 -6.51
C PRO A 81 5.07 6.69 -7.31
N TRP A 82 6.08 5.93 -7.77
CA TRP A 82 5.87 4.68 -8.49
C TRP A 82 4.99 3.72 -7.68
N PHE A 83 5.35 3.50 -6.41
CA PHE A 83 4.59 2.64 -5.51
C PHE A 83 3.20 3.20 -5.21
N CYS A 84 3.06 4.53 -5.12
CA CYS A 84 1.80 5.21 -4.91
C CYS A 84 0.90 5.28 -6.15
N ARG A 85 1.27 4.62 -7.27
CA ARG A 85 0.60 4.73 -8.58
C ARG A 85 0.49 6.19 -9.08
N LEU A 86 1.43 7.04 -8.67
CA LEU A 86 1.56 8.41 -9.11
C LEU A 86 2.55 8.48 -10.28
N GLY A 87 2.20 9.23 -11.32
CA GLY A 87 3.17 9.67 -12.33
C GLY A 87 4.14 10.71 -11.75
N LEU A 88 5.13 11.14 -12.53
CA LEU A 88 6.04 12.22 -12.14
C LEU A 88 5.30 13.53 -11.81
N GLU A 89 4.21 13.79 -12.52
CA GLU A 89 3.33 14.95 -12.32
C GLU A 89 2.18 14.64 -11.34
N GLY A 90 2.21 13.48 -10.67
CA GLY A 90 1.19 13.07 -9.73
C GLY A 90 1.15 13.97 -8.50
N ASN A 91 -0.06 14.38 -8.11
CA ASN A 91 -0.26 15.25 -6.95
C ASN A 91 -0.12 14.47 -5.65
N VAL A 92 0.98 14.71 -4.93
CA VAL A 92 1.15 14.25 -3.54
C VAL A 92 0.36 15.19 -2.62
N PRO A 93 -0.51 14.66 -1.73
CA PRO A 93 -1.22 15.50 -0.78
C PRO A 93 -0.25 16.20 0.16
N ASP A 94 -0.57 17.45 0.53
CA ASP A 94 0.14 18.10 1.63
C ASP A 94 -0.09 17.37 2.95
N HIS A 95 0.79 17.63 3.92
CA HIS A 95 0.76 16.94 5.21
C HIS A 95 -0.55 17.17 5.99
N LEU A 96 -1.21 18.33 5.83
CA LEU A 96 -2.49 18.61 6.48
C LEU A 96 -3.61 17.74 5.90
N THR A 97 -3.65 17.64 4.57
CA THR A 97 -4.59 16.79 3.85
C THR A 97 -4.35 15.33 4.21
N PHE A 98 -3.10 14.88 4.15
CA PHE A 98 -2.72 13.54 4.55
C PHE A 98 -3.18 13.23 5.99
N SER A 99 -2.89 14.13 6.95
CA SER A 99 -3.27 13.97 8.36
C SER A 99 -4.80 13.83 8.54
N ARG A 100 -5.59 14.67 7.86
CA ARG A 100 -7.06 14.59 7.90
C ARG A 100 -7.57 13.26 7.38
N TYR A 101 -7.03 12.76 6.26
CA TYR A 101 -7.44 11.47 5.71
C TYR A 101 -7.00 10.32 6.60
N ARG A 102 -5.76 10.34 7.10
CA ARG A 102 -5.22 9.33 8.01
C ARG A 102 -6.06 9.20 9.28
N HIS A 103 -6.43 10.33 9.90
CA HIS A 103 -7.12 10.34 11.19
C HIS A 103 -8.65 10.35 11.08
N GLY A 104 -9.22 10.57 9.90
CA GLY A 104 -10.65 10.50 9.65
C GLY A 104 -11.16 9.07 9.50
N ARG A 105 -12.09 8.86 8.55
CA ARG A 105 -12.78 7.59 8.29
C ARG A 105 -11.85 6.37 8.15
N PHE A 106 -10.64 6.58 7.62
CA PHE A 106 -9.66 5.51 7.45
C PHE A 106 -9.19 4.90 8.77
N ARG A 107 -8.98 5.71 9.81
CA ARG A 107 -8.54 5.21 11.12
C ARG A 107 -9.60 4.35 11.79
N GLU A 108 -10.87 4.73 11.62
CA GLU A 108 -12.02 4.03 12.23
C GLU A 108 -12.20 2.60 11.65
N SER A 109 -11.65 2.36 10.46
CA SER A 109 -11.90 1.14 9.70
C SER A 109 -11.04 -0.07 10.06
N ASN A 110 -9.93 0.13 10.78
CA ASN A 110 -8.88 -0.89 10.94
C ASN A 110 -8.40 -1.50 9.59
N LEU A 111 -8.65 -0.85 8.45
CA LEU A 111 -8.43 -1.44 7.14
C LEU A 111 -6.96 -1.78 6.89
N LEU A 112 -6.04 -0.95 7.35
CA LEU A 112 -4.61 -1.29 7.29
C LEU A 112 -4.32 -2.58 8.07
N ARG A 113 -4.92 -2.74 9.24
CA ARG A 113 -4.76 -3.96 10.03
C ARG A 113 -5.30 -5.17 9.27
N GLN A 114 -6.47 -5.06 8.63
CA GLN A 114 -7.04 -6.15 7.81
C GLN A 114 -6.15 -6.48 6.60
N VAL A 115 -5.70 -5.47 5.85
CA VAL A 115 -4.80 -5.65 4.70
C VAL A 115 -3.46 -6.29 5.10
N PHE A 116 -2.97 -6.04 6.32
CA PHE A 116 -1.74 -6.63 6.83
C PHE A 116 -1.92 -7.94 7.65
N GLU A 117 -3.14 -8.28 8.08
CA GLU A 117 -3.45 -9.48 8.88
C GLU A 117 -4.13 -10.60 8.09
N ASP A 118 -4.71 -10.29 6.92
CA ASP A 118 -5.16 -11.30 5.96
C ASP A 118 -3.93 -11.95 5.29
N GLU A 119 -3.13 -12.69 6.07
CA GLU A 119 -2.38 -13.79 5.50
C GLU A 119 -3.39 -14.81 4.95
N PRO A 120 -3.25 -15.32 3.71
CA PRO A 120 -3.89 -16.55 3.35
C PRO A 120 -3.29 -17.60 4.28
N SER A 121 -4.06 -18.01 5.29
CA SER A 121 -3.67 -19.06 6.23
C SER A 121 -3.10 -20.21 5.42
N ALA A 122 -1.80 -20.49 5.61
CA ALA A 122 -1.19 -21.69 5.06
C ALA A 122 -2.12 -22.88 5.37
N PRO A 123 -2.42 -23.76 4.41
CA PRO A 123 -3.38 -24.84 4.64
C PRO A 123 -2.87 -25.73 5.77
N ASP A 124 -3.55 -25.67 6.91
CA ASP A 124 -3.39 -26.59 8.04
C ASP A 124 -3.67 -28.01 7.57
N SER A 125 -2.62 -28.71 7.14
CA SER A 125 -2.69 -30.13 6.85
C SER A 125 -1.34 -30.79 7.12
N MET A 126 -0.94 -30.82 8.39
CA MET A 126 -0.22 -31.98 8.92
C MET A 126 -0.32 -32.07 10.45
N THR A 127 -1.51 -32.35 10.98
CA THR A 127 -1.61 -32.96 12.32
C THR A 127 -2.82 -33.86 12.38
N SER A 128 -2.61 -35.17 12.14
CA SER A 128 -3.25 -36.30 12.84
C SER A 128 -3.12 -37.59 12.02
N ALA A 129 -2.20 -38.46 12.42
CA ALA A 129 -2.43 -39.90 12.43
C ALA A 129 -1.56 -40.53 13.53
N THR A 130 -2.18 -40.64 14.69
CA THR A 130 -1.78 -41.47 15.82
C THR A 130 -1.70 -42.95 15.43
N SER A 131 -0.81 -43.66 16.14
CA SER A 131 -0.91 -45.09 16.49
C SER A 131 -0.45 -46.12 15.45
N SER A 132 0.72 -46.70 15.71
CA SER A 132 0.95 -48.15 15.59
C SER A 132 2.13 -48.56 16.47
N GLN A 133 1.84 -48.85 17.75
CA GLN A 133 2.50 -49.96 18.42
C GLN A 133 1.59 -51.18 18.22
N SER A 134 2.08 -52.23 17.56
CA SER A 134 1.85 -53.63 17.97
C SER A 134 2.71 -54.60 17.16
N ASN A 135 3.37 -55.50 17.90
CA ASN A 135 3.91 -56.81 17.56
C ASN A 135 5.14 -56.97 16.66
N GLY A 136 6.21 -57.47 17.31
CA GLY A 136 7.41 -58.07 16.75
C GLY A 136 8.41 -58.36 17.85
#